data_AF-A0A449B3L0-F1
#
_entry.id   AF-A0A449B3L0-F1
#
_cell.length_a   1.000
_cell.length_b   1.000
_cell.length_c   1.000
_cell.angle_alpha   90.00
_cell.angle_beta   90.00
_cell.angle_gamma   90.00
#
_symmetry.space_group_name_H-M   'P 1'
#
loop_
_entity.id
_entity.type
_entity.pdbx_description
1 polymer ?
#
loop_
_entity_poly.entity_id
_entity_poly.type
_entity_poly.pdbx_seq_one_letter_code
_entity_poly.pdbx_strand_id
1 'polypeptide(L)'
;MKIKTTLLLSSFALPFCAVISCSYEDNLEKPTPEPNKPNDDKKVVYEKNNKFVNIINTGTDNTVFGTNLKGLSPEQYKFSFTPIFKVFKGEKFNYSELPDNIKVMSEDGKVNWFKTDWNIQKESDLILEDTVIEGKIKVSEKFINIKAVILISDKPIIKDNEYKNRNDGLTIDLSKSTKYNSNILYKLIDKNGNYFDSPSRWDNWEAFAKEQDDNYFVFKYAVDTKISKVSIIFWRFAERGNSSGILPKEIRIQYSNDGLNWINVENQDKITDLDLGPMEAYSDRFNNISKPKNIKFDEIQTQWVRIYWVPKANENGEKHIIGVSDIQFSGLDFKESVIVNTSNVIKQIKYGENTYEIDESKKSYTFKVNDFKETFSLKADASYIDNYLYFESSNTKKYKVIVYNDNSESNIYDFEFKK
;
A
#
# COMPACT_ATOMS: atom_id res chain seq x y z
N MET A 1 -53.02 -57.27 -32.72
CA MET A 1 -53.84 -58.27 -31.98
C MET A 1 -52.91 -59.37 -31.47
N LYS A 2 -52.89 -59.58 -30.14
CA LYS A 2 -52.33 -60.71 -29.35
C LYS A 2 -50.81 -60.96 -29.32
N ILE A 3 -50.17 -60.34 -28.32
CA ILE A 3 -49.39 -60.90 -27.18
C ILE A 3 -48.86 -62.35 -27.28
N LYS A 4 -47.56 -62.53 -26.94
CA LYS A 4 -46.99 -63.53 -26.00
C LYS A 4 -45.50 -63.17 -25.74
N THR A 5 -45.10 -62.62 -24.59
CA THR A 5 -44.78 -63.28 -23.29
C THR A 5 -43.74 -64.40 -23.47
N THR A 6 -42.52 -64.32 -22.91
CA THR A 6 -42.11 -64.88 -21.59
C THR A 6 -40.70 -64.34 -21.28
N LEU A 7 -40.46 -63.46 -20.29
CA LEU A 7 -40.12 -63.71 -18.88
C LEU A 7 -39.09 -64.84 -18.61
N LEU A 8 -37.93 -64.48 -18.04
CA LEU A 8 -37.33 -65.25 -16.96
C LEU A 8 -36.54 -64.32 -16.05
N LEU A 9 -37.11 -64.12 -14.87
CA LEU A 9 -36.47 -63.59 -13.67
C LEU A 9 -35.40 -64.58 -13.18
N SER A 10 -34.31 -64.04 -12.65
CA SER A 10 -33.87 -64.46 -11.31
C SER A 10 -33.23 -63.29 -10.56
N SER A 11 -34.06 -62.78 -9.66
CA SER A 11 -33.77 -62.03 -8.45
C SER A 11 -32.62 -62.63 -7.61
N PHE A 12 -31.81 -61.79 -6.98
CA PHE A 12 -31.74 -61.76 -5.51
C PHE A 12 -31.33 -60.39 -4.98
N ALA A 13 -32.02 -60.01 -3.92
CA ALA A 13 -32.22 -58.69 -3.35
C ALA A 13 -31.05 -58.17 -2.50
N LEU A 14 -30.79 -56.85 -2.62
CA LEU A 14 -30.99 -55.79 -1.61
C LEU A 14 -31.10 -56.23 -0.13
N PRO A 15 -30.60 -55.42 0.83
CA PRO A 15 -31.22 -54.11 1.13
C PRO A 15 -30.25 -53.06 1.75
N PHE A 16 -30.60 -51.82 2.13
CA PHE A 16 -31.86 -51.17 2.52
C PHE A 16 -31.74 -49.65 2.29
N CYS A 17 -32.80 -49.07 1.70
CA CYS A 17 -33.43 -47.72 1.79
C CYS A 17 -32.63 -46.48 2.30
N ALA A 18 -32.88 -45.25 1.86
CA ALA A 18 -34.12 -44.69 1.30
C ALA A 18 -33.86 -43.50 0.35
N VAL A 19 -34.71 -43.44 -0.67
CA VAL A 19 -35.00 -42.29 -1.54
C VAL A 19 -36.28 -41.63 -1.00
N ILE A 20 -36.46 -40.33 -1.28
CA ILE A 20 -37.68 -39.61 -1.73
C ILE A 20 -37.39 -38.12 -1.42
N SER A 21 -37.07 -37.21 -2.35
CA SER A 21 -37.57 -36.89 -3.71
C SER A 21 -38.95 -36.24 -3.75
N CYS A 22 -38.91 -34.93 -4.04
CA CYS A 22 -39.76 -34.18 -4.98
C CYS A 22 -41.21 -33.85 -4.59
N SER A 23 -41.61 -32.59 -4.81
CA SER A 23 -42.09 -32.20 -6.14
C SER A 23 -42.52 -30.73 -6.21
N TYR A 24 -42.53 -30.26 -7.45
CA TYR A 24 -43.04 -29.00 -7.96
C TYR A 24 -44.31 -29.34 -8.75
N GLU A 25 -45.39 -28.56 -8.66
CA GLU A 25 -46.37 -28.38 -9.75
C GLU A 25 -47.39 -27.25 -9.47
N ASP A 26 -48.09 -26.87 -10.54
CA ASP A 26 -48.50 -25.53 -10.99
C ASP A 26 -49.96 -25.11 -10.71
N ASN A 27 -50.18 -23.78 -10.72
CA ASN A 27 -51.33 -22.95 -11.16
C ASN A 27 -52.78 -23.13 -10.64
N LEU A 28 -53.37 -22.02 -10.13
CA LEU A 28 -54.75 -21.53 -10.39
C LEU A 28 -54.93 -20.07 -9.91
N GLU A 29 -55.76 -19.29 -10.62
CA GLU A 29 -55.82 -17.80 -10.67
C GLU A 29 -56.56 -17.05 -9.51
N LYS A 30 -56.01 -15.86 -9.18
CA LYS A 30 -56.59 -14.53 -8.76
C LYS A 30 -57.53 -14.42 -7.53
N PRO A 31 -57.34 -13.41 -6.65
CA PRO A 31 -57.58 -11.99 -7.00
C PRO A 31 -56.48 -11.00 -6.58
N THR A 32 -56.43 -9.89 -7.32
CA THR A 32 -55.66 -8.67 -7.05
C THR A 32 -56.03 -8.07 -5.69
N PRO A 33 -55.06 -7.75 -4.81
CA PRO A 33 -55.27 -6.79 -3.73
C PRO A 33 -54.70 -5.42 -4.13
N GLU A 34 -55.50 -4.41 -3.84
CA GLU A 34 -55.26 -2.98 -4.06
C GLU A 34 -53.97 -2.45 -3.44
N PRO A 35 -53.47 -1.32 -3.96
CA PRO A 35 -52.31 -0.63 -3.42
C PRO A 35 -52.64 -0.08 -2.03
N ASN A 36 -52.02 -0.63 -0.99
CA ASN A 36 -52.09 -0.03 0.33
C ASN A 36 -51.37 1.31 0.31
N LYS A 37 -52.19 2.36 0.39
CA LYS A 37 -51.79 3.74 0.68
C LYS A 37 -50.95 3.79 1.97
N PRO A 38 -49.99 4.71 2.02
CA PRO A 38 -49.05 4.83 3.12
C PRO A 38 -49.79 5.37 4.34
N ASN A 39 -49.69 4.67 5.47
CA ASN A 39 -50.03 5.29 6.74
C ASN A 39 -48.80 6.03 7.22
N ASP A 40 -48.94 7.35 7.24
CA ASP A 40 -48.08 8.30 7.93
C ASP A 40 -47.75 7.78 9.33
N ASP A 41 -46.47 7.48 9.57
CA ASP A 41 -45.79 8.04 10.71
C ASP A 41 -44.28 7.84 10.60
N LYS A 42 -43.58 8.98 10.65
CA LYS A 42 -42.12 9.20 10.68
C LYS A 42 -41.41 9.09 9.33
N LYS A 43 -41.49 10.18 8.57
CA LYS A 43 -40.44 10.64 7.64
C LYS A 43 -39.08 10.59 8.35
N VAL A 44 -38.28 9.56 8.07
CA VAL A 44 -36.83 9.69 8.19
C VAL A 44 -36.38 10.45 6.95
N VAL A 45 -36.36 11.77 7.07
CA VAL A 45 -35.62 12.62 6.14
C VAL A 45 -34.17 12.19 6.28
N TYR A 46 -33.63 11.52 5.28
CA TYR A 46 -32.19 11.38 5.19
C TYR A 46 -31.63 12.77 4.86
N GLU A 47 -31.20 13.46 5.92
CA GLU A 47 -30.41 14.67 5.80
C GLU A 47 -29.11 14.33 5.08
N LYS A 48 -28.76 15.13 4.08
CA LYS A 48 -27.45 15.11 3.44
C LYS A 48 -26.37 15.09 4.53
N ASN A 49 -25.64 13.97 4.65
CA ASN A 49 -24.58 13.87 5.63
C ASN A 49 -23.38 14.70 5.16
N ASN A 50 -23.31 15.95 5.62
CA ASN A 50 -22.16 16.84 5.44
C ASN A 50 -20.99 16.50 6.40
N LYS A 51 -20.98 15.33 7.07
CA LYS A 51 -19.94 14.97 8.06
C LYS A 51 -18.63 14.40 7.49
N PHE A 52 -18.30 14.66 6.22
CA PHE A 52 -16.90 14.67 5.80
C PHE A 52 -16.66 15.82 4.83
N VAL A 53 -16.86 17.02 5.34
CA VAL A 53 -16.17 18.21 4.86
C VAL A 53 -15.25 18.66 6.00
N ASN A 54 -14.11 17.99 6.15
CA ASN A 54 -12.93 18.68 6.66
C ASN A 54 -12.24 19.30 5.44
N ILE A 55 -12.85 20.38 4.94
CA ILE A 55 -12.03 21.46 4.40
C ILE A 55 -11.29 21.97 5.64
N ILE A 56 -10.07 21.48 5.85
CA ILE A 56 -9.11 22.26 6.61
C ILE A 56 -8.86 23.48 5.72
N ASN A 57 -9.62 24.52 6.00
CA ASN A 57 -9.30 25.84 5.56
C ASN A 57 -8.09 26.26 6.40
N THR A 58 -6.89 25.80 6.02
CA THR A 58 -5.65 26.51 6.33
C THR A 58 -5.42 27.53 5.22
N GLY A 59 -6.44 28.33 4.94
CA GLY A 59 -6.20 29.76 4.88
C GLY A 59 -5.77 30.20 6.28
N THR A 60 -4.53 29.89 6.67
CA THR A 60 -3.82 30.87 7.45
C THR A 60 -3.58 31.99 6.47
N ASP A 61 -4.42 33.03 6.56
CA ASP A 61 -3.93 34.37 6.38
C ASP A 61 -2.50 34.41 6.90
N ASN A 62 -1.58 34.92 6.07
CA ASN A 62 -0.25 35.30 6.47
C ASN A 62 -0.36 36.42 7.54
N THR A 63 -0.90 36.10 8.71
CA THR A 63 -0.70 36.86 9.92
C THR A 63 0.73 36.57 10.32
N VAL A 64 1.62 37.37 9.76
CA VAL A 64 2.92 37.66 10.34
C VAL A 64 2.65 38.12 11.77
N PHE A 65 2.71 37.20 12.73
CA PHE A 65 2.83 37.57 14.12
C PHE A 65 4.24 38.11 14.30
N GLY A 66 4.42 39.38 13.94
CA GLY A 66 5.48 40.20 14.48
C GLY A 66 5.17 40.42 15.96
N THR A 67 5.50 39.45 16.81
CA THR A 67 5.55 39.70 18.24
C THR A 67 6.80 40.51 18.51
N ASN A 68 6.60 41.73 19.03
CA ASN A 68 7.64 42.62 19.52
C ASN A 68 8.57 41.87 20.48
N LEU A 69 9.70 41.38 19.96
CA LEU A 69 10.81 40.82 20.73
C LEU A 69 11.58 41.97 21.38
N LYS A 70 11.06 42.46 22.51
CA LYS A 70 11.91 43.15 23.49
C LYS A 70 12.01 42.29 24.73
N GLY A 71 13.22 41.77 24.97
CA GLY A 71 13.67 41.51 26.34
C GLY A 71 14.23 40.13 26.67
N LEU A 72 14.64 39.28 25.72
CA LEU A 72 15.37 38.05 26.06
C LEU A 72 16.66 37.89 25.25
N SER A 73 17.78 37.54 25.92
CA SER A 73 19.05 37.23 25.26
C SER A 73 18.98 35.84 24.61
N PRO A 74 19.73 35.59 23.51
CA PRO A 74 19.72 34.27 22.86
C PRO A 74 20.16 33.11 23.76
N GLU A 75 20.93 33.39 24.82
CA GLU A 75 21.30 32.38 25.83
C GLU A 75 20.09 31.90 26.67
N GLN A 76 18.97 32.61 26.62
CA GLN A 76 17.76 32.27 27.35
C GLN A 76 16.83 31.30 26.60
N TYR A 77 17.18 30.89 25.38
CA TYR A 77 16.42 29.86 24.65
C TYR A 77 17.11 28.52 24.83
N LYS A 78 16.43 27.57 25.46
CA LYS A 78 17.06 26.32 25.92
C LYS A 78 16.96 25.18 24.94
N PHE A 79 15.89 25.11 24.16
CA PHE A 79 15.66 24.02 23.22
C PHE A 79 14.55 24.33 22.21
N SER A 80 14.68 23.74 21.03
CA SER A 80 13.68 23.73 19.96
C SER A 80 12.89 22.41 20.00
N PHE A 81 11.62 22.46 19.63
CA PHE A 81 10.82 21.26 19.43
C PHE A 81 11.17 20.63 18.08
N THR A 82 11.66 19.40 18.08
CA THR A 82 12.08 18.67 16.88
C THR A 82 10.86 18.15 16.12
N PRO A 83 10.63 18.59 14.86
CA PRO A 83 9.63 17.96 13.99
C PRO A 83 10.04 16.52 13.67
N ILE A 84 9.07 15.62 13.78
CA ILE A 84 9.21 14.19 13.48
C ILE A 84 8.38 13.87 12.25
N PHE A 85 9.02 13.24 11.27
CA PHE A 85 8.41 12.68 10.08
C PHE A 85 8.63 11.19 10.06
N LYS A 86 7.71 10.45 9.42
CA LYS A 86 7.89 9.02 9.22
C LYS A 86 7.52 8.63 7.79
N VAL A 87 8.43 7.94 7.12
CA VAL A 87 8.30 7.54 5.70
C VAL A 87 8.63 6.07 5.53
N PHE A 88 8.20 5.45 4.43
CA PHE A 88 8.66 4.11 4.13
C PHE A 88 10.10 4.10 3.61
N LYS A 89 10.81 3.01 3.90
CA LYS A 89 12.17 2.80 3.42
C LYS A 89 12.22 2.86 1.89
N GLY A 90 13.13 3.68 1.37
CA GLY A 90 13.30 3.86 -0.08
C GLY A 90 12.28 4.81 -0.72
N GLU A 91 11.45 5.50 0.06
CA GLU A 91 10.66 6.63 -0.46
C GLU A 91 11.49 7.92 -0.49
N LYS A 92 11.09 8.84 -1.37
CA LYS A 92 11.64 10.20 -1.39
C LYS A 92 10.91 11.03 -0.34
N PHE A 93 11.66 11.75 0.50
CA PHE A 93 11.07 12.74 1.39
C PHE A 93 10.85 14.06 0.64
N ASN A 94 9.65 14.60 0.75
CA ASN A 94 9.33 15.91 0.18
C ASN A 94 9.79 17.00 1.14
N TYR A 95 10.95 17.62 0.86
CA TYR A 95 11.51 18.68 1.70
C TYR A 95 10.60 19.91 1.88
N SER A 96 9.59 20.11 1.02
CA SER A 96 8.57 21.15 1.22
C SER A 96 7.62 20.87 2.40
N GLU A 97 7.66 19.67 2.97
CA GLU A 97 6.93 19.32 4.20
C GLU A 97 7.62 19.82 5.48
N LEU A 98 8.89 20.26 5.38
CA LEU A 98 9.58 20.87 6.51
C LEU A 98 8.87 22.16 6.96
N PRO A 99 8.68 22.38 8.27
CA PRO A 99 7.89 23.50 8.73
C PRO A 99 8.66 24.82 8.57
N ASP A 100 7.99 25.85 8.07
CA ASP A 100 8.51 27.22 7.95
C ASP A 100 8.76 27.89 9.30
N ASN A 101 8.15 27.37 10.36
CA ASN A 101 8.32 27.88 11.72
C ASN A 101 8.44 26.72 12.72
N ILE A 102 9.27 26.89 13.73
CA ILE A 102 9.48 25.91 14.80
C ILE A 102 9.18 26.52 16.16
N LYS A 103 8.67 25.71 17.09
CA LYS A 103 8.50 26.12 18.48
C LYS A 103 9.84 26.08 19.20
N VAL A 104 10.10 27.09 20.01
CA VAL A 104 11.29 27.18 20.87
C VAL A 104 10.85 27.62 22.25
N MET A 105 11.36 26.95 23.29
CA MET A 105 11.06 27.31 24.67
C MET A 105 12.21 28.09 25.30
N SER A 106 11.88 29.19 25.97
CA SER A 106 12.80 29.98 26.77
C SER A 106 12.95 29.44 28.20
N GLU A 107 13.93 29.96 28.96
CA GLU A 107 14.19 29.58 30.36
C GLU A 107 12.98 29.78 31.28
N ASP A 108 12.17 30.79 31.02
CA ASP A 108 10.95 31.10 31.76
C ASP A 108 9.75 30.22 31.35
N GLY A 109 9.97 29.24 30.47
CA GLY A 109 8.97 28.28 30.03
C GLY A 109 8.03 28.81 28.93
N LYS A 110 8.23 30.04 28.43
CA LYS A 110 7.43 30.56 27.32
C LYS A 110 7.81 29.87 26.01
N VAL A 111 6.80 29.57 25.21
CA VAL A 111 6.96 28.98 23.88
C VAL A 111 6.73 30.06 22.84
N ASN A 112 7.69 30.22 21.94
CA ASN A 112 7.64 31.17 20.83
C ASN A 112 7.90 30.45 19.51
N TRP A 113 7.38 31.01 18.42
CA TRP A 113 7.59 30.50 17.06
C TRP A 113 8.66 31.31 16.36
N PHE A 114 9.57 30.63 15.68
CA PHE A 114 10.62 31.27 14.89
C PHE A 114 10.65 30.70 13.49
N LYS A 115 10.84 31.61 12.52
CA LYS A 115 11.05 31.23 11.13
C LYS A 115 12.33 30.39 10.99
N THR A 116 12.22 29.30 10.26
CA THR A 116 13.29 28.33 10.01
C THR A 116 14.04 28.64 8.72
N ASP A 117 15.30 28.24 8.69
CA ASP A 117 16.16 28.17 7.52
C ASP A 117 16.82 26.78 7.51
N TRP A 118 16.26 25.87 6.71
CA TRP A 118 16.66 24.47 6.64
C TRP A 118 17.84 24.26 5.67
N ASN A 119 18.81 23.45 6.07
CA ASN A 119 19.97 23.11 5.25
C ASN A 119 19.63 21.96 4.29
N ILE A 120 18.93 22.26 3.20
CA ILE A 120 18.52 21.27 2.19
C ILE A 120 19.69 21.06 1.22
N GLN A 121 20.38 19.93 1.32
CA GLN A 121 21.57 19.67 0.49
C GLN A 121 21.20 19.23 -0.94
N LYS A 122 20.10 18.49 -1.15
CA LYS A 122 19.48 18.18 -2.45
C LYS A 122 18.00 17.82 -2.30
N GLU A 123 17.14 18.39 -3.14
CA GLU A 123 15.77 17.88 -3.33
C GLU A 123 15.86 16.49 -3.97
N SER A 124 15.23 15.47 -3.38
CA SER A 124 15.00 14.11 -3.95
C SER A 124 15.96 12.94 -3.66
N ASP A 125 16.74 12.98 -2.58
CA ASP A 125 17.46 11.78 -2.15
C ASP A 125 16.49 10.72 -1.56
N LEU A 126 16.69 9.45 -1.94
CA LEU A 126 15.97 8.31 -1.36
C LEU A 126 16.42 8.14 0.10
N ILE A 127 15.47 8.09 1.03
CA ILE A 127 15.78 7.94 2.45
C ILE A 127 15.90 6.44 2.77
N LEU A 128 17.11 5.99 3.06
CA LEU A 128 17.45 4.57 3.26
C LEU A 128 17.63 4.18 4.75
N GLU A 129 17.92 5.17 5.59
CA GLU A 129 18.00 5.08 7.06
C GLU A 129 17.44 6.34 7.74
N ASP A 130 17.19 6.25 9.05
CA ASP A 130 16.75 7.39 9.86
C ASP A 130 17.69 8.58 9.64
N THR A 131 17.11 9.73 9.30
CA THR A 131 17.86 10.90 8.84
C THR A 131 17.56 12.13 9.69
N VAL A 132 18.57 12.94 9.97
CA VAL A 132 18.44 14.23 10.65
C VAL A 132 18.67 15.34 9.65
N ILE A 133 17.69 16.24 9.51
CA ILE A 133 17.82 17.45 8.70
C ILE A 133 18.15 18.60 9.63
N GLU A 134 19.30 19.23 9.41
CA GLU A 134 19.71 20.40 10.17
C GLU A 134 19.10 21.69 9.62
N GLY A 135 18.89 22.65 10.49
CA GLY A 135 18.47 24.00 10.13
C GLY A 135 18.93 25.01 11.18
N LYS A 136 18.51 26.25 10.99
CA LYS A 136 18.75 27.32 11.96
C LYS A 136 17.54 28.25 12.05
N ILE A 137 17.47 28.95 13.17
CA ILE A 137 16.54 30.06 13.40
C ILE A 137 17.33 31.30 13.79
N LYS A 138 16.78 32.48 13.50
CA LYS A 138 17.34 33.75 13.97
C LYS A 138 16.59 34.23 15.21
N VAL A 139 17.32 34.40 16.31
CA VAL A 139 16.82 34.96 17.55
C VAL A 139 17.61 36.23 17.85
N SER A 140 16.95 37.38 17.71
CA SER A 140 17.62 38.69 17.75
C SER A 140 18.75 38.75 16.70
N GLU A 141 20.01 38.87 17.11
CA GLU A 141 21.18 38.90 16.22
C GLU A 141 21.96 37.59 16.14
N LYS A 142 21.53 36.53 16.84
CA LYS A 142 22.22 35.23 16.86
C LYS A 142 21.40 34.16 16.14
N PHE A 143 22.10 33.15 15.63
CA PHE A 143 21.51 31.94 15.08
C PHE A 143 21.53 30.81 16.12
N ILE A 144 20.43 30.06 16.19
CA ILE A 144 20.32 28.84 16.98
C ILE A 144 20.12 27.68 16.00
N ASN A 145 20.90 26.61 16.15
CA ASN A 145 20.75 25.41 15.34
C ASN A 145 19.50 24.64 15.78
N ILE A 146 18.77 24.12 14.80
CA ILE A 146 17.59 23.29 14.98
C ILE A 146 17.73 22.03 14.13
N LYS A 147 16.86 21.05 14.36
CA LYS A 147 16.82 19.83 13.57
C LYS A 147 15.39 19.35 13.36
N ALA A 148 15.20 18.57 12.31
CA ALA A 148 14.05 17.70 12.09
C ALA A 148 14.54 16.25 11.94
N VAL A 149 13.70 15.28 12.29
CA VAL A 149 14.04 13.85 12.24
C VAL A 149 13.07 13.16 11.30
N ILE A 150 13.60 12.37 10.37
CA ILE A 150 12.86 11.47 9.50
C ILE A 150 13.13 10.05 9.99
N LEU A 151 12.09 9.39 10.48
CA LEU A 151 12.10 8.00 10.90
C LEU A 151 11.67 7.10 9.72
N ILE A 152 12.34 5.98 9.55
CA ILE A 152 12.00 5.01 8.51
C ILE A 152 11.13 3.89 9.08
N SER A 153 10.10 3.53 8.31
CA SER A 153 9.34 2.29 8.48
C SER A 153 9.61 1.34 7.33
N ASP A 154 9.69 0.05 7.63
CA ASP A 154 9.58 -0.96 6.57
C ASP A 154 8.15 -0.97 6.02
N LYS A 155 8.02 -1.27 4.73
CA LYS A 155 6.72 -1.57 4.13
C LYS A 155 6.20 -2.90 4.67
N PRO A 156 4.89 -3.03 4.96
CA PRO A 156 4.33 -4.30 5.36
C PRO A 156 4.49 -5.33 4.24
N ILE A 157 4.85 -6.56 4.59
CA ILE A 157 4.87 -7.67 3.62
C ILE A 157 3.42 -8.05 3.32
N ILE A 158 2.94 -7.66 2.15
CA ILE A 158 1.59 -7.99 1.69
C ILE A 158 1.56 -9.46 1.24
N LYS A 159 0.74 -10.25 1.91
CA LYS A 159 0.50 -11.66 1.58
C LYS A 159 -0.42 -11.78 0.36
N ASP A 160 -0.25 -12.85 -0.40
CA ASP A 160 -1.01 -13.04 -1.65
C ASP A 160 -2.53 -13.13 -1.44
N ASN A 161 -3.01 -13.55 -0.26
CA ASN A 161 -4.43 -13.62 0.10
C ASN A 161 -5.07 -12.25 0.43
N GLU A 162 -4.26 -11.20 0.62
CA GLU A 162 -4.75 -9.84 0.86
C GLU A 162 -5.18 -9.14 -0.44
N TYR A 163 -4.70 -9.61 -1.58
CA TYR A 163 -5.10 -9.12 -2.89
C TYR A 163 -6.51 -9.61 -3.26
N LYS A 164 -7.39 -8.67 -3.63
CA LYS A 164 -8.73 -8.98 -4.17
C LYS A 164 -8.70 -9.02 -5.68
N ASN A 165 -9.45 -9.96 -6.25
CA ASN A 165 -9.69 -10.02 -7.69
C ASN A 165 -10.41 -8.72 -8.12
N ARG A 166 -9.95 -8.13 -9.23
CA ARG A 166 -10.47 -6.90 -9.83
C ARG A 166 -10.82 -7.14 -11.29
N ASN A 167 -11.39 -8.28 -11.67
CA ASN A 167 -11.78 -8.56 -13.06
C ASN A 167 -13.24 -8.19 -13.34
N ASP A 168 -14.03 -7.83 -12.32
CA ASP A 168 -15.43 -7.44 -12.51
C ASP A 168 -15.54 -6.19 -13.41
N GLY A 169 -16.36 -6.28 -14.46
CA GLY A 169 -16.51 -5.20 -15.43
C GLY A 169 -15.27 -4.95 -16.31
N LEU A 170 -14.29 -5.85 -16.30
CA LEU A 170 -13.13 -5.82 -17.20
C LEU A 170 -13.52 -6.34 -18.58
N THR A 171 -13.08 -5.62 -19.61
CA THR A 171 -13.23 -6.00 -21.02
C THR A 171 -11.89 -5.89 -21.74
N ILE A 172 -11.74 -6.55 -22.89
CA ILE A 172 -10.58 -6.36 -23.77
C ILE A 172 -11.00 -5.51 -24.96
N ASP A 173 -10.23 -4.46 -25.24
CA ASP A 173 -10.39 -3.67 -26.45
C ASP A 173 -9.64 -4.34 -27.60
N LEU A 174 -10.37 -5.08 -28.43
CA LEU A 174 -9.80 -5.81 -29.57
C LEU A 174 -9.18 -4.88 -30.61
N SER A 175 -9.72 -3.68 -30.78
CA SER A 175 -9.24 -2.71 -31.78
C SER A 175 -7.93 -2.05 -31.39
N LYS A 176 -7.71 -1.89 -30.08
CA LYS A 176 -6.49 -1.35 -29.48
C LYS A 176 -5.52 -2.43 -29.00
N SER A 177 -5.80 -3.71 -29.22
CA SER A 177 -4.91 -4.82 -28.88
C SER A 177 -4.11 -5.28 -30.10
N THR A 178 -3.18 -6.21 -29.88
CA THR A 178 -2.43 -6.86 -30.95
C THR A 178 -3.35 -7.41 -32.03
N LYS A 179 -2.90 -7.33 -33.28
CA LYS A 179 -3.65 -7.80 -34.46
C LYS A 179 -3.65 -9.32 -34.58
N TYR A 180 -2.64 -9.98 -34.01
CA TYR A 180 -2.50 -11.44 -34.07
C TYR A 180 -3.58 -12.13 -33.26
N ASN A 181 -4.32 -13.06 -33.88
CA ASN A 181 -5.40 -13.82 -33.22
C ASN A 181 -6.31 -12.95 -32.32
N SER A 182 -6.59 -11.70 -32.73
CA SER A 182 -7.31 -10.72 -31.92
C SER A 182 -8.72 -11.18 -31.55
N ASN A 183 -9.37 -11.93 -32.44
CA ASN A 183 -10.71 -12.47 -32.27
C ASN A 183 -10.84 -13.51 -31.14
N ILE A 184 -9.77 -13.97 -30.51
CA ILE A 184 -9.82 -14.90 -29.37
C ILE A 184 -9.29 -14.30 -28.07
N LEU A 185 -8.85 -13.04 -28.07
CA LEU A 185 -8.30 -12.37 -26.88
C LEU A 185 -9.30 -12.33 -25.72
N TYR A 186 -10.60 -12.17 -25.99
CA TYR A 186 -11.64 -12.14 -24.95
C TYR A 186 -11.60 -13.37 -24.02
N LYS A 187 -11.08 -14.52 -24.51
CA LYS A 187 -10.94 -15.75 -23.72
C LYS A 187 -9.95 -15.63 -22.57
N LEU A 188 -9.01 -14.68 -22.62
CA LEU A 188 -8.00 -14.46 -21.58
C LEU A 188 -8.59 -13.97 -20.25
N ILE A 189 -9.82 -13.44 -20.28
CA ILE A 189 -10.55 -12.96 -19.10
C ILE A 189 -11.93 -13.62 -18.95
N ASP A 190 -12.33 -14.49 -19.86
CA ASP A 190 -13.64 -15.16 -19.84
C ASP A 190 -13.65 -16.28 -18.79
N LYS A 191 -14.33 -16.01 -17.67
CA LYS A 191 -14.48 -16.93 -16.53
C LYS A 191 -15.80 -17.70 -16.57
N ASN A 192 -16.68 -17.43 -17.53
CA ASN A 192 -18.02 -18.02 -17.61
C ASN A 192 -18.03 -19.33 -18.45
N GLY A 193 -16.94 -19.65 -19.12
CA GLY A 193 -16.73 -20.94 -19.78
C GLY A 193 -16.18 -22.00 -18.82
N ASN A 194 -16.44 -23.28 -19.12
CA ASN A 194 -15.73 -24.40 -18.50
C ASN A 194 -14.26 -24.35 -18.94
N TYR A 195 -13.46 -23.53 -18.24
CA TYR A 195 -12.06 -23.21 -18.55
C TYR A 195 -11.18 -24.47 -18.63
N PHE A 196 -11.61 -25.56 -17.98
CA PHE A 196 -10.94 -26.86 -18.01
C PHE A 196 -11.15 -27.66 -19.32
N ASP A 197 -12.20 -27.34 -20.10
CA ASP A 197 -12.64 -28.12 -21.27
C ASP A 197 -12.52 -27.38 -22.62
N SER A 198 -12.24 -26.06 -22.60
CA SER A 198 -11.96 -25.24 -23.78
C SER A 198 -10.46 -24.92 -23.83
N PRO A 199 -9.79 -25.04 -25.00
CA PRO A 199 -8.46 -24.48 -25.19
C PRO A 199 -8.56 -22.95 -25.23
N SER A 200 -8.82 -22.33 -24.08
CA SER A 200 -8.85 -20.89 -23.90
C SER A 200 -7.42 -20.39 -23.79
N ARG A 201 -6.77 -20.30 -24.95
CA ARG A 201 -5.45 -19.69 -25.10
C ARG A 201 -5.47 -18.65 -26.21
N TRP A 202 -4.66 -17.63 -26.05
CA TRP A 202 -4.18 -16.79 -27.13
C TRP A 202 -2.72 -17.13 -27.38
N ASP A 203 -2.34 -17.19 -28.65
CA ASP A 203 -0.94 -17.25 -29.06
C ASP A 203 -0.76 -16.46 -30.35
N ASN A 204 0.45 -15.97 -30.61
CA ASN A 204 0.81 -15.34 -31.88
C ASN A 204 1.59 -16.31 -32.80
N TRP A 205 1.21 -17.59 -32.84
CA TRP A 205 1.90 -18.61 -33.64
C TRP A 205 2.12 -18.20 -35.11
N GLU A 206 1.13 -17.55 -35.71
CA GLU A 206 1.18 -17.09 -37.10
C GLU A 206 2.29 -16.06 -37.40
N ALA A 207 2.86 -15.47 -36.36
CA ALA A 207 3.93 -14.49 -36.41
C ALA A 207 5.33 -15.14 -36.32
N PHE A 208 5.43 -16.45 -36.05
CA PHE A 208 6.71 -17.15 -35.97
C PHE A 208 7.52 -17.01 -37.27
N ALA A 209 8.82 -16.75 -37.15
CA ALA A 209 9.75 -16.52 -38.26
C ALA A 209 9.36 -15.36 -39.22
N LYS A 210 8.44 -14.49 -38.80
CA LYS A 210 8.11 -13.23 -39.48
C LYS A 210 8.60 -12.04 -38.66
N GLU A 211 8.66 -10.88 -39.29
CA GLU A 211 8.81 -9.63 -38.56
C GLU A 211 7.61 -9.43 -37.64
N GLN A 212 7.83 -9.44 -36.32
CA GLN A 212 6.79 -9.22 -35.32
C GLN A 212 6.97 -7.86 -34.66
N ASP A 213 5.97 -7.00 -34.74
CA ASP A 213 5.91 -5.82 -33.88
C ASP A 213 5.73 -6.21 -32.41
N ASP A 214 5.92 -5.23 -31.53
CA ASP A 214 5.60 -5.41 -30.13
C ASP A 214 4.13 -5.81 -29.95
N ASN A 215 3.90 -6.72 -29.01
CA ASN A 215 2.56 -7.20 -28.72
C ASN A 215 1.99 -6.42 -27.54
N TYR A 216 0.67 -6.31 -27.51
CA TYR A 216 0.00 -5.76 -26.35
C TYR A 216 -1.44 -6.26 -26.25
N PHE A 217 -1.91 -6.41 -25.02
CA PHE A 217 -3.32 -6.60 -24.71
C PHE A 217 -3.81 -5.37 -23.97
N VAL A 218 -4.85 -4.73 -24.50
CA VAL A 218 -5.47 -3.56 -23.90
C VAL A 218 -6.77 -3.97 -23.26
N PHE A 219 -6.86 -3.71 -21.96
CA PHE A 219 -8.04 -3.95 -21.16
C PHE A 219 -8.67 -2.62 -20.76
N LYS A 220 -9.99 -2.65 -20.59
CA LYS A 220 -10.79 -1.52 -20.18
C LYS A 220 -11.77 -1.92 -19.09
N TYR A 221 -11.75 -1.20 -17.99
CA TYR A 221 -12.76 -1.26 -16.96
C TYR A 221 -13.95 -0.35 -17.26
N ALA A 222 -15.12 -0.75 -16.80
CA ALA A 222 -16.31 0.11 -16.84
C ALA A 222 -16.17 1.36 -15.96
N VAL A 223 -15.37 1.30 -14.89
CA VAL A 223 -15.10 2.38 -13.94
C VAL A 223 -13.63 2.37 -13.51
N ASP A 224 -13.12 3.50 -13.02
CA ASP A 224 -11.76 3.57 -12.49
C ASP A 224 -11.56 2.51 -11.39
N THR A 225 -10.57 1.65 -11.57
CA THR A 225 -10.34 0.50 -10.72
C THR A 225 -8.91 0.53 -10.19
N LYS A 226 -8.76 0.21 -8.90
CA LYS A 226 -7.46 0.11 -8.22
C LYS A 226 -6.85 -1.27 -8.41
N ILE A 227 -5.66 -1.30 -9.00
CA ILE A 227 -4.90 -2.54 -9.26
C ILE A 227 -3.43 -2.35 -8.88
N SER A 228 -2.81 -3.42 -8.40
CA SER A 228 -1.40 -3.47 -7.99
C SER A 228 -0.73 -4.82 -8.27
N LYS A 229 -1.47 -5.74 -8.89
CA LYS A 229 -0.97 -7.07 -9.27
C LYS A 229 -1.65 -7.57 -10.53
N VAL A 230 -0.88 -8.19 -11.41
CA VAL A 230 -1.39 -9.02 -12.50
C VAL A 230 -0.91 -10.45 -12.33
N SER A 231 -1.78 -11.41 -12.58
CA SER A 231 -1.47 -12.84 -12.64
C SER A 231 -1.63 -13.30 -14.07
N ILE A 232 -0.62 -13.97 -14.61
CA ILE A 232 -0.58 -14.43 -16.00
C ILE A 232 -0.28 -15.93 -16.00
N ILE A 233 -1.08 -16.71 -16.73
CA ILE A 233 -0.80 -18.12 -17.02
C ILE A 233 -0.25 -18.21 -18.43
N PHE A 234 1.01 -18.59 -18.55
CA PHE A 234 1.66 -18.79 -19.84
C PHE A 234 1.37 -20.18 -20.37
N TRP A 235 1.27 -20.31 -21.69
CA TRP A 235 1.10 -21.58 -22.39
C TRP A 235 2.34 -21.88 -23.23
N ARG A 236 2.74 -23.15 -23.28
CA ARG A 236 3.83 -23.66 -24.10
C ARG A 236 3.32 -24.73 -25.08
N PHE A 237 3.74 -24.70 -26.33
CA PHE A 237 3.54 -25.78 -27.28
C PHE A 237 4.51 -26.95 -26.98
N ALA A 238 3.99 -28.14 -26.72
CA ALA A 238 4.81 -29.30 -26.32
C ALA A 238 5.48 -30.06 -27.46
N GLU A 239 4.96 -30.03 -28.69
CA GLU A 239 5.38 -31.00 -29.72
C GLU A 239 6.55 -30.56 -30.60
N ARG A 240 6.91 -29.27 -30.59
CA ARG A 240 8.05 -28.77 -31.35
C ARG A 240 8.75 -27.73 -30.51
N GLY A 241 9.99 -27.98 -30.13
CA GLY A 241 10.81 -27.15 -29.23
C GLY A 241 11.03 -25.69 -29.65
N ASN A 242 10.33 -25.21 -30.67
CA ASN A 242 10.31 -23.82 -31.07
C ASN A 242 9.00 -23.17 -30.64
N SER A 243 9.14 -22.49 -29.50
CA SER A 243 8.49 -21.22 -29.18
C SER A 243 7.16 -21.25 -28.43
N SER A 244 7.22 -20.69 -27.20
CA SER A 244 6.17 -20.31 -26.21
C SER A 244 6.55 -20.64 -24.76
N GLY A 245 7.66 -21.38 -24.55
CA GLY A 245 8.27 -21.62 -23.22
C GLY A 245 9.38 -20.64 -22.83
N ILE A 246 9.52 -19.54 -23.57
CA ILE A 246 10.50 -18.49 -23.34
C ILE A 246 9.71 -17.20 -23.17
N LEU A 247 9.97 -16.48 -22.08
CA LEU A 247 9.35 -15.20 -21.83
C LEU A 247 9.80 -14.17 -22.87
N PRO A 248 8.96 -13.16 -23.13
CA PRO A 248 9.37 -11.95 -23.82
C PRO A 248 10.66 -11.38 -23.21
N LYS A 249 11.45 -10.67 -24.03
CA LYS A 249 12.62 -9.93 -23.56
C LYS A 249 12.23 -8.95 -22.45
N GLU A 250 11.04 -8.39 -22.57
CA GLU A 250 10.49 -7.44 -21.62
C GLU A 250 8.96 -7.56 -21.55
N ILE A 251 8.42 -7.41 -20.34
CA ILE A 251 7.00 -7.30 -20.06
C ILE A 251 6.80 -6.02 -19.27
N ARG A 252 5.95 -5.12 -19.76
CA ARG A 252 5.59 -3.87 -19.09
C ARG A 252 4.09 -3.84 -18.85
N ILE A 253 3.71 -3.55 -17.62
CA ILE A 253 2.36 -3.15 -17.26
C ILE A 253 2.27 -1.64 -17.39
N GLN A 254 1.25 -1.18 -18.10
CA GLN A 254 1.05 0.22 -18.41
C GLN A 254 -0.39 0.63 -18.16
N TYR A 255 -0.60 1.89 -17.83
CA TYR A 255 -1.93 2.44 -17.60
C TYR A 255 -2.15 3.73 -18.37
N SER A 256 -3.41 4.10 -18.53
CA SER A 256 -3.80 5.29 -19.27
C SER A 256 -5.10 5.89 -18.74
N ASN A 257 -5.20 7.21 -18.79
CA ASN A 257 -6.45 7.92 -18.45
C ASN A 257 -7.36 8.10 -19.67
N ASP A 258 -6.82 8.05 -20.89
CA ASP A 258 -7.52 8.32 -22.15
C ASP A 258 -7.50 7.13 -23.12
N GLY A 259 -6.78 6.05 -22.80
CA GLY A 259 -6.56 4.90 -23.65
C GLY A 259 -5.67 5.20 -24.88
N LEU A 260 -4.93 6.31 -24.88
CA LEU A 260 -4.06 6.76 -25.96
C LEU A 260 -2.62 6.95 -25.46
N ASN A 261 -2.47 7.68 -24.35
CA ASN A 261 -1.18 7.97 -23.73
C ASN A 261 -0.93 6.98 -22.60
N TRP A 262 0.15 6.21 -22.71
CA TRP A 262 0.46 5.10 -21.81
C TRP A 262 1.65 5.41 -20.92
N ILE A 263 1.49 5.12 -19.62
CA ILE A 263 2.51 5.32 -18.59
C ILE A 263 2.88 3.96 -18.01
N ASN A 264 4.17 3.67 -17.83
CA ASN A 264 4.61 2.44 -17.15
C ASN A 264 4.25 2.51 -15.66
N VAL A 265 3.85 1.38 -15.08
CA VAL A 265 3.72 1.28 -13.61
C VAL A 265 5.10 1.35 -12.95
N GLU A 266 5.15 1.84 -11.72
CA GLU A 266 6.37 1.92 -10.92
C GLU A 266 6.60 0.63 -10.11
N ASN A 267 7.86 0.36 -9.77
CA ASN A 267 8.29 -0.78 -8.95
C ASN A 267 7.73 -2.16 -9.41
N GLN A 268 7.64 -2.37 -10.72
CA GLN A 268 7.18 -3.64 -11.29
C GLN A 268 8.16 -4.79 -11.02
N ASP A 269 7.64 -5.92 -10.54
CA ASP A 269 8.36 -7.18 -10.45
C ASP A 269 8.87 -7.62 -11.84
N LYS A 270 10.05 -8.24 -11.84
CA LYS A 270 10.60 -8.91 -13.02
C LYS A 270 10.39 -10.40 -12.91
N ILE A 271 10.01 -11.03 -14.02
CA ILE A 271 9.93 -12.49 -14.15
C ILE A 271 10.92 -12.98 -15.21
N THR A 272 11.43 -14.18 -15.02
CA THR A 272 12.45 -14.83 -15.85
C THR A 272 11.96 -16.17 -16.39
N ASP A 273 12.66 -16.70 -17.40
CA ASP A 273 12.35 -18.02 -17.97
C ASP A 273 12.35 -19.13 -16.90
N LEU A 274 13.18 -19.01 -15.86
CA LEU A 274 13.25 -19.96 -14.74
C LEU A 274 11.99 -19.90 -13.87
N ASP A 275 11.41 -18.70 -13.70
CA ASP A 275 10.20 -18.53 -12.91
C ASP A 275 9.01 -19.25 -13.50
N LEU A 276 9.03 -19.58 -14.80
CA LEU A 276 7.97 -20.36 -15.44
C LEU A 276 7.78 -21.75 -14.79
N GLY A 277 8.88 -22.37 -14.34
CA GLY A 277 8.88 -23.72 -13.78
C GLY A 277 8.50 -24.79 -14.80
N PRO A 278 8.28 -26.04 -14.35
CA PRO A 278 7.77 -27.09 -15.24
C PRO A 278 6.35 -26.75 -15.70
N MET A 279 6.07 -27.01 -16.97
CA MET A 279 4.73 -26.86 -17.53
C MET A 279 3.86 -28.03 -17.07
N GLU A 280 2.64 -27.73 -16.65
CA GLU A 280 1.70 -28.69 -16.08
C GLU A 280 0.59 -29.04 -17.07
N ALA A 281 0.01 -30.22 -16.89
CA ALA A 281 -1.21 -30.62 -17.56
C ALA A 281 -2.36 -30.62 -16.55
N TYR A 282 -3.39 -29.83 -16.82
CA TYR A 282 -4.61 -29.76 -16.00
C TYR A 282 -5.72 -30.65 -16.57
N SER A 283 -5.78 -30.76 -17.90
CA SER A 283 -6.64 -31.72 -18.61
C SER A 283 -6.01 -32.09 -19.96
N ASP A 284 -6.58 -33.09 -20.65
CA ASP A 284 -6.14 -33.49 -21.99
C ASP A 284 -6.23 -32.34 -23.01
N ARG A 285 -7.11 -31.36 -22.76
CA ARG A 285 -7.32 -30.16 -23.61
C ARG A 285 -6.65 -28.91 -23.08
N PHE A 286 -6.24 -28.93 -21.82
CA PHE A 286 -5.60 -27.82 -21.13
C PHE A 286 -4.27 -28.28 -20.54
N ASN A 287 -3.30 -28.43 -21.43
CA ASN A 287 -1.96 -28.91 -21.11
C ASN A 287 -0.89 -27.88 -21.46
N ASN A 288 0.28 -28.10 -20.88
CA ASN A 288 1.49 -27.32 -21.11
C ASN A 288 1.37 -25.86 -20.69
N ILE A 289 0.79 -25.61 -19.52
CA ILE A 289 0.69 -24.26 -18.96
C ILE A 289 1.60 -24.09 -17.76
N SER A 290 2.04 -22.86 -17.50
CA SER A 290 2.75 -22.54 -16.29
C SER A 290 1.77 -22.47 -15.11
N LYS A 291 2.29 -22.56 -13.89
CA LYS A 291 1.57 -22.02 -12.72
C LYS A 291 1.28 -20.51 -12.93
N PRO A 292 0.28 -19.93 -12.27
CA PRO A 292 0.06 -18.49 -12.32
C PRO A 292 1.32 -17.72 -11.92
N LYS A 293 1.72 -16.74 -12.74
CA LYS A 293 2.86 -15.84 -12.46
C LYS A 293 2.35 -14.48 -12.06
N ASN A 294 2.63 -14.14 -10.81
CA ASN A 294 2.21 -12.90 -10.20
C ASN A 294 3.30 -11.84 -10.42
N ILE A 295 2.92 -10.73 -11.04
CA ILE A 295 3.75 -9.53 -11.22
C ILE A 295 3.11 -8.43 -10.39
N LYS A 296 3.77 -8.00 -9.31
CA LYS A 296 3.34 -6.88 -8.47
C LYS A 296 3.95 -5.57 -8.96
N PHE A 297 3.29 -4.46 -8.65
CA PHE A 297 3.71 -3.10 -8.98
C PHE A 297 3.00 -2.11 -8.05
N ASP A 298 3.45 -0.86 -8.03
CA ASP A 298 2.81 0.17 -7.22
C ASP A 298 1.33 0.38 -7.61
N GLU A 299 0.46 0.60 -6.63
CA GLU A 299 -0.98 0.77 -6.88
C GLU A 299 -1.26 1.90 -7.87
N ILE A 300 -2.06 1.59 -8.88
CA ILE A 300 -2.62 2.56 -9.82
C ILE A 300 -4.14 2.53 -9.74
N GLN A 301 -4.77 3.67 -10.04
CA GLN A 301 -6.21 3.78 -10.23
C GLN A 301 -6.48 4.22 -11.67
N THR A 302 -7.10 3.36 -12.47
CA THR A 302 -7.25 3.59 -13.91
C THR A 302 -8.46 2.88 -14.51
N GLN A 303 -8.94 3.37 -15.65
CA GLN A 303 -9.87 2.67 -16.52
C GLN A 303 -9.18 1.80 -17.57
N TRP A 304 -7.95 2.15 -17.98
CA TRP A 304 -7.25 1.48 -19.07
C TRP A 304 -5.93 0.90 -18.60
N VAL A 305 -5.77 -0.39 -18.80
CA VAL A 305 -4.51 -1.10 -18.51
C VAL A 305 -4.06 -1.85 -19.76
N ARG A 306 -2.76 -1.86 -20.01
CA ARG A 306 -2.14 -2.58 -21.11
C ARG A 306 -1.01 -3.44 -20.57
N ILE A 307 -0.98 -4.69 -21.01
CA ILE A 307 0.21 -5.53 -20.89
C ILE A 307 0.92 -5.46 -22.22
N TYR A 308 2.14 -4.92 -22.23
CA TYR A 308 2.97 -4.73 -23.41
C TYR A 308 4.19 -5.63 -23.31
N TRP A 309 4.57 -6.26 -24.43
CA TRP A 309 5.66 -7.23 -24.46
C TRP A 309 6.55 -7.02 -25.67
N VAL A 310 7.85 -7.07 -25.43
CA VAL A 310 8.87 -7.05 -26.49
C VAL A 310 9.33 -8.49 -26.75
N PRO A 311 9.13 -9.04 -27.96
CA PRO A 311 9.47 -10.42 -28.24
C PRO A 311 10.99 -10.66 -28.13
N LYS A 312 11.37 -11.81 -27.58
CA LYS A 312 12.76 -12.28 -27.54
C LYS A 312 13.07 -12.99 -28.87
N ALA A 313 14.25 -12.78 -29.44
CA ALA A 313 14.69 -13.44 -30.66
C ALA A 313 15.70 -14.55 -30.36
N ASN A 314 15.71 -15.59 -31.20
CA ASN A 314 16.77 -16.61 -31.18
C ASN A 314 18.05 -16.10 -31.88
N GLU A 315 19.08 -16.93 -31.93
CA GLU A 315 20.38 -16.61 -32.56
C GLU A 315 20.27 -16.28 -34.05
N ASN A 316 19.23 -16.77 -34.73
CA ASN A 316 18.95 -16.48 -36.14
C ASN A 316 18.12 -15.20 -36.34
N GLY A 317 17.79 -14.48 -35.26
CA GLY A 317 16.96 -13.27 -35.31
C GLY A 317 15.45 -13.55 -35.39
N GLU A 318 15.02 -14.81 -35.31
CA GLU A 318 13.61 -15.18 -35.35
C GLU A 318 12.96 -14.93 -33.98
N LYS A 319 11.87 -14.15 -33.97
CA LYS A 319 11.15 -13.79 -32.75
C LYS A 319 10.34 -14.98 -32.21
N HIS A 320 10.48 -15.23 -30.92
CA HIS A 320 9.70 -16.21 -30.19
C HIS A 320 8.25 -15.73 -30.05
N ILE A 321 7.32 -16.62 -30.38
CA ILE A 321 5.90 -16.57 -30.04
C ILE A 321 5.67 -16.64 -28.53
N ILE A 322 4.55 -16.06 -28.12
CA ILE A 322 4.05 -15.99 -26.76
C ILE A 322 2.70 -16.70 -26.74
N GLY A 323 2.48 -17.52 -25.71
CA GLY A 323 1.19 -18.14 -25.43
C GLY A 323 0.70 -17.72 -24.05
N VAL A 324 -0.57 -17.33 -23.95
CA VAL A 324 -1.22 -16.96 -22.69
C VAL A 324 -2.57 -17.65 -22.62
N SER A 325 -2.87 -18.26 -21.49
CA SER A 325 -4.17 -18.88 -21.24
C SER A 325 -5.07 -18.03 -20.37
N ASP A 326 -4.49 -17.29 -19.42
CA ASP A 326 -5.27 -16.52 -18.45
C ASP A 326 -4.57 -15.24 -18.01
N ILE A 327 -5.38 -14.21 -17.76
CA ILE A 327 -4.94 -12.97 -17.16
C ILE A 327 -5.95 -12.57 -16.06
N GLN A 328 -5.41 -12.21 -14.91
CA GLN A 328 -6.21 -11.71 -13.79
C GLN A 328 -5.53 -10.49 -13.18
N PHE A 329 -6.30 -9.42 -12.99
CA PHE A 329 -5.86 -8.26 -12.24
C PHE A 329 -6.40 -8.33 -10.81
N SER A 330 -5.57 -7.88 -9.87
CA SER A 330 -5.92 -7.79 -8.47
C SER A 330 -5.38 -6.49 -7.87
N GLY A 331 -6.01 -6.05 -6.78
CA GLY A 331 -5.60 -4.86 -6.03
C GLY A 331 -5.86 -5.03 -4.54
N LEU A 332 -5.43 -4.05 -3.76
CA LEU A 332 -5.69 -4.00 -2.32
C LEU A 332 -6.98 -3.22 -2.05
N ASP A 333 -7.66 -3.56 -0.96
CA ASP A 333 -8.80 -2.77 -0.46
C ASP A 333 -8.37 -1.66 0.51
N PHE A 334 -7.10 -1.66 0.91
CA PHE A 334 -6.52 -0.67 1.83
C PHE A 334 -5.36 0.04 1.16
N LYS A 335 -5.16 1.31 1.54
CA LYS A 335 -3.95 2.04 1.19
C LYS A 335 -2.86 1.66 2.19
N GLU A 336 -1.66 1.35 1.71
CA GLU A 336 -0.50 1.24 2.59
C GLU A 336 -0.33 2.56 3.36
N SER A 337 -0.23 2.46 4.68
CA SER A 337 0.02 3.59 5.55
C SER A 337 1.08 3.22 6.56
N VAL A 338 2.01 4.13 6.80
CA VAL A 338 2.99 3.97 7.87
C VAL A 338 2.25 3.75 9.19
N ILE A 339 2.65 2.74 9.94
CA ILE A 339 2.10 2.50 11.28
C ILE A 339 2.64 3.59 12.20
N VAL A 340 1.76 4.43 12.72
CA VAL A 340 2.09 5.58 13.56
C VAL A 340 2.08 5.17 15.04
N ASN A 341 3.20 5.31 15.73
CA ASN A 341 3.25 5.30 17.18
C ASN A 341 2.74 6.65 17.70
N THR A 342 1.67 6.60 18.51
CA THR A 342 1.05 7.79 19.12
C THR A 342 1.48 8.00 20.57
N SER A 343 2.25 7.08 21.16
CA SER A 343 2.75 7.22 22.52
C SER A 343 3.99 8.12 22.55
N ASN A 344 4.07 8.96 23.57
CA ASN A 344 5.19 9.87 23.85
C ASN A 344 5.47 9.86 25.36
N VAL A 345 5.70 8.69 25.93
CA VAL A 345 5.74 8.49 27.37
C VAL A 345 7.03 7.80 27.80
N ILE A 346 7.65 8.31 28.87
CA ILE A 346 8.77 7.65 29.55
C ILE A 346 8.20 6.72 30.61
N LYS A 347 8.62 5.46 30.61
CA LYS A 347 8.26 4.45 31.61
C LYS A 347 9.31 4.36 32.72
N GLN A 348 10.59 4.37 32.36
CA GLN A 348 11.69 4.17 33.31
C GLN A 348 12.90 5.04 32.99
N ILE A 349 13.62 5.44 34.05
CA ILE A 349 14.96 6.01 33.99
C ILE A 349 15.93 5.03 34.64
N LYS A 350 17.03 4.73 33.96
CA LYS A 350 18.17 4.05 34.56
C LYS A 350 19.34 5.01 34.70
N TYR A 351 19.78 5.20 35.94
CA TYR A 351 20.88 6.10 36.32
C TYR A 351 21.92 5.32 37.13
N GLY A 352 23.00 4.91 36.48
CA GLY A 352 23.94 3.94 37.06
C GLY A 352 23.28 2.57 37.25
N GLU A 353 23.34 2.03 38.46
CA GLU A 353 22.70 0.76 38.84
C GLU A 353 21.23 0.91 39.24
N ASN A 354 20.80 2.15 39.52
CA ASN A 354 19.43 2.42 39.97
C ASN A 354 18.48 2.53 38.78
N THR A 355 17.29 1.96 38.93
CA THR A 355 16.17 2.11 38.00
C THR A 355 15.01 2.76 38.73
N TYR A 356 14.41 3.77 38.11
CA TYR A 356 13.29 4.55 38.65
C TYR A 356 12.11 4.44 37.70
N GLU A 357 10.96 4.02 38.23
CA GLU A 357 9.68 4.05 37.52
C GLU A 357 9.16 5.48 37.40
N ILE A 358 8.58 5.80 36.25
CA ILE A 358 8.08 7.13 35.91
C ILE A 358 6.56 7.08 35.86
N ASP A 359 5.94 7.82 36.77
CA ASP A 359 4.49 8.05 36.83
C ASP A 359 4.08 9.11 35.80
N GLU A 360 3.52 8.69 34.68
CA GLU A 360 3.22 9.52 33.49
C GLU A 360 2.38 10.77 33.76
N SER A 361 1.64 10.78 34.86
CA SER A 361 0.85 11.94 35.31
C SER A 361 1.72 13.11 35.80
N LYS A 362 2.99 12.84 36.15
CA LYS A 362 3.95 13.83 36.62
C LYS A 362 4.87 14.28 35.50
N LYS A 363 5.26 15.55 35.54
CA LYS A 363 6.21 16.15 34.58
C LYS A 363 7.56 16.52 35.21
N SER A 364 7.70 16.38 36.52
CA SER A 364 8.93 16.75 37.24
C SER A 364 9.29 15.71 38.29
N TYR A 365 10.56 15.32 38.32
CA TYR A 365 11.08 14.30 39.23
C TYR A 365 12.41 14.74 39.81
N THR A 366 12.59 14.44 41.09
CA THR A 366 13.85 14.67 41.80
C THR A 366 14.36 13.35 42.35
N PHE A 367 15.59 13.00 41.99
CA PHE A 367 16.29 11.78 42.41
C PHE A 367 17.46 12.14 43.32
N LYS A 368 17.55 11.48 44.47
CA LYS A 368 18.75 11.53 45.32
C LYS A 368 19.75 10.51 44.81
N VAL A 369 20.98 10.94 44.54
CA VAL A 369 22.06 10.12 43.97
C VAL A 369 23.34 10.36 44.74
N ASN A 370 24.10 9.30 45.04
CA ASN A 370 25.36 9.45 45.77
C ASN A 370 26.40 10.21 44.93
N ASP A 371 26.40 9.96 43.62
CA ASP A 371 27.30 10.60 42.67
C ASP A 371 26.63 10.87 41.33
N PHE A 372 27.14 11.87 40.62
CA PHE A 372 26.70 12.11 39.25
C PHE A 372 27.33 11.10 38.30
N LYS A 373 26.50 10.56 37.41
CA LYS A 373 26.90 9.72 36.30
C LYS A 373 26.97 10.58 35.04
N GLU A 374 27.80 10.17 34.09
CA GLU A 374 27.95 10.87 32.81
C GLU A 374 26.67 10.79 31.98
N THR A 375 25.99 9.65 32.00
CA THR A 375 24.80 9.39 31.20
C THR A 375 23.70 8.69 32.01
N PHE A 376 22.49 8.77 31.47
CA PHE A 376 21.34 7.98 31.91
C PHE A 376 20.63 7.44 30.69
N SER A 377 19.92 6.33 30.86
CA SER A 377 19.12 5.73 29.79
C SER A 377 17.65 5.76 30.14
N LEU A 378 16.83 5.80 29.09
CA LEU A 378 15.39 5.91 29.19
C LEU A 378 14.75 4.70 28.53
N LYS A 379 13.75 4.13 29.19
CA LYS A 379 12.79 3.25 28.55
C LYS A 379 11.53 4.09 28.28
N ALA A 380 11.22 4.29 27.02
CA ALA A 380 10.07 5.08 26.60
C ALA A 380 9.29 4.36 25.53
N ASP A 381 7.97 4.50 25.58
CA ASP A 381 7.08 4.19 24.49
C ASP A 381 6.97 5.47 23.66
N ALA A 382 8.04 5.82 22.97
CA ALA A 382 8.19 7.05 22.19
C ALA A 382 9.02 6.77 20.93
N SER A 383 8.81 7.57 19.90
CA SER A 383 9.50 7.41 18.62
C SER A 383 10.85 8.12 18.61
N TYR A 384 10.93 9.25 19.31
CA TYR A 384 12.16 10.04 19.41
C TYR A 384 12.29 10.70 20.78
N ILE A 385 13.53 10.92 21.22
CA ILE A 385 13.84 11.55 22.50
C ILE A 385 14.95 12.58 22.31
N ASP A 386 14.70 13.79 22.78
CA ASP A 386 15.72 14.82 22.99
C ASP A 386 16.00 15.00 24.49
N ASN A 387 17.25 15.25 24.83
CA ASN A 387 17.67 15.54 26.19
C ASN A 387 18.59 16.78 26.25
N TYR A 388 18.30 17.67 27.18
CA TYR A 388 19.03 18.93 27.37
C TYR A 388 19.46 19.08 28.83
N LEU A 389 20.76 19.14 29.09
CA LEU A 389 21.30 19.57 30.38
C LEU A 389 21.21 21.10 30.45
N TYR A 390 20.41 21.62 31.37
CA TYR A 390 20.17 23.07 31.45
C TYR A 390 20.65 23.72 32.75
N PHE A 391 21.10 22.92 33.71
CA PHE A 391 21.71 23.37 34.95
C PHE A 391 22.65 22.30 35.50
N GLU A 392 23.86 22.71 35.87
CA GLU A 392 24.83 21.87 36.55
C GLU A 392 25.55 22.66 37.65
N SER A 393 25.70 22.01 38.81
CA SER A 393 26.49 22.48 39.96
C SER A 393 27.10 21.27 40.64
N SER A 394 27.96 21.49 41.64
CA SER A 394 28.58 20.41 42.43
C SER A 394 27.56 19.47 43.11
N ASN A 395 26.36 19.98 43.42
CA ASN A 395 25.32 19.25 44.18
C ASN A 395 24.04 18.98 43.39
N THR A 396 23.88 19.51 42.17
CA THR A 396 22.66 19.32 41.38
C THR A 396 22.91 19.32 39.88
N LYS A 397 22.31 18.36 39.16
CA LYS A 397 22.15 18.38 37.70
C LYS A 397 20.67 18.39 37.32
N LYS A 398 20.26 19.24 36.37
CA LYS A 398 18.89 19.27 35.86
C LYS A 398 18.86 19.08 34.36
N TYR A 399 18.06 18.11 33.95
CA TYR A 399 17.82 17.78 32.56
C TYR A 399 16.38 18.07 32.20
N LYS A 400 16.18 18.51 30.97
CA LYS A 400 14.87 18.51 30.35
C LYS A 400 14.88 17.48 29.23
N VAL A 401 13.92 16.58 29.29
CA VAL A 401 13.76 15.50 28.33
C VAL A 401 12.46 15.69 27.59
N ILE A 402 12.52 15.69 26.27
CA ILE A 402 11.36 15.83 25.40
C ILE A 402 11.22 14.53 24.64
N VAL A 403 10.08 13.88 24.78
CA VAL A 403 9.76 12.65 24.07
C VAL A 403 8.68 12.95 23.04
N TYR A 404 8.86 12.42 21.83
CA TYR A 404 7.99 12.67 20.69
C TYR A 404 7.39 11.36 20.20
N ASN A 405 6.15 11.43 19.75
CA ASN A 405 5.54 10.39 18.93
C ASN A 405 5.75 10.67 17.44
N ASP A 406 5.25 9.79 16.57
CA ASP A 406 5.41 9.92 15.11
C ASP A 406 4.64 11.13 14.52
N ASN A 407 3.71 11.72 15.27
CA ASN A 407 2.95 12.91 14.88
C ASN A 407 3.59 14.22 15.37
N SER A 408 4.84 14.19 15.85
CA SER A 408 5.52 15.33 16.50
C SER A 408 4.84 15.82 17.80
N GLU A 409 3.88 15.09 18.35
CA GLU A 409 3.30 15.45 19.65
C GLU A 409 4.29 15.09 20.75
N SER A 410 4.53 16.01 21.67
CA SER A 410 5.57 15.84 22.67
C SER A 410 5.09 15.95 24.11
N ASN A 411 5.77 15.20 24.97
CA ASN A 411 5.74 15.39 26.41
C ASN A 411 7.10 15.85 26.91
N ILE A 412 7.08 16.77 27.87
CA ILE A 412 8.28 17.37 28.45
C ILE A 412 8.40 16.91 29.90
N TYR A 413 9.58 16.41 30.26
CA TYR A 413 9.92 15.93 31.58
C TYR A 413 11.11 16.71 32.13
N ASP A 414 11.02 17.15 33.37
CA ASP A 414 12.11 17.75 34.12
C ASP A 414 12.68 16.73 35.12
N PHE A 415 13.95 16.38 34.94
CA PHE A 415 14.66 15.44 35.81
C PHE A 415 15.76 16.17 36.57
N GLU A 416 15.68 16.14 37.89
CA GLU A 416 16.66 16.72 38.80
C GLU A 416 17.38 15.61 39.57
N PHE A 417 18.71 15.58 39.49
CA PHE A 417 19.55 14.68 40.27
C PHE A 417 20.28 15.50 41.34
N LYS A 418 20.10 15.15 42.62
CA LYS A 418 20.68 15.83 43.78
C LYS A 418 21.60 14.88 44.56
N LYS A 419 22.78 15.36 44.93
CA LYS A 419 23.65 14.67 45.89
C LYS A 419 23.14 14.82 47.32
#